data_AF-A0A6M0G8W4-F1
#
_entry.id   AF-A0A6M0G8W4-F1
#
_cell.length_a   1.000
_cell.length_b   1.000
_cell.length_c   1.000
_cell.angle_alpha   90.00
_cell.angle_beta   90.00
_cell.angle_gamma   90.00
#
_symmetry.space_group_name_H-M   'P 1'
#
loop_
_entity.id
_entity.type
_entity.pdbx_description
1 polymer ?
#
loop_
_entity_poly.entity_id
_entity_poly.type
_entity_poly.pdbx_seq_one_letter_code
_entity_poly.pdbx_strand_id
1 'polypeptide(L)'
;MNRLISGFFSRVLHQLPQKISQLIATLVATVLFLGIGTIFLPIPTAQAAIVFFCDGLDYSGSPYQATYVDGLFTQISFTRPDLPPVITELTYDTVNSQGEPIYRGGYLGAADVVLIDLSKGNVKPGSEVSVAVDNLWNSQRGICGI
;
A
#
# COMPACT_ATOMS: atom_id res chain seq x y z
N MET A 1 10.49 76.44 -50.78
CA MET A 1 10.50 76.19 -49.33
C MET A 1 10.14 74.73 -49.09
N ASN A 2 11.05 73.80 -49.36
CA ASN A 2 10.82 72.35 -49.34
C ASN A 2 12.17 71.66 -49.19
N ARG A 3 12.52 71.10 -48.01
CA ARG A 3 13.49 69.98 -47.85
C ARG A 3 13.85 69.55 -46.42
N LEU A 4 13.38 70.20 -45.35
CA LEU A 4 13.91 69.90 -44.01
C LEU A 4 13.05 69.00 -43.10
N ILE A 5 11.84 68.61 -43.50
CA ILE A 5 10.93 67.84 -42.60
C ILE A 5 10.88 66.34 -42.92
N SER A 6 11.36 65.89 -44.10
CA SER A 6 11.21 64.48 -44.52
C SER A 6 12.26 63.51 -43.94
N GLY A 7 13.36 64.00 -43.36
CA GLY A 7 14.48 63.15 -42.93
C GLY A 7 14.32 62.52 -41.54
N PHE A 8 13.56 63.16 -40.63
CA PHE A 8 13.48 62.71 -39.25
C PHE A 8 12.39 61.64 -39.03
N PHE A 9 11.28 61.73 -39.76
CA PHE A 9 10.16 60.77 -39.64
C PHE A 9 10.47 59.39 -40.22
N SER A 10 11.40 59.29 -41.19
CA SER A 10 11.68 58.01 -41.87
C SER A 10 12.51 57.04 -41.00
N ARG A 11 13.35 57.54 -40.08
CA ARG A 11 14.13 56.65 -39.18
C ARG A 11 13.32 56.09 -38.02
N VAL A 12 12.32 56.83 -37.52
CA VAL A 12 11.48 56.36 -36.41
C VAL A 12 10.49 55.29 -36.86
N LEU A 13 9.96 55.39 -38.09
CA LEU A 13 9.00 54.42 -38.62
C LEU A 13 9.61 53.06 -38.99
N HIS A 14 10.90 53.01 -39.34
CA HIS A 14 11.55 51.76 -39.76
C HIS A 14 12.02 50.85 -38.61
N GLN A 15 12.11 51.37 -37.38
CA GLN A 15 12.52 50.57 -36.21
C GLN A 15 11.34 50.01 -35.40
N LEU A 16 10.12 50.49 -35.63
CA LEU A 16 8.91 50.01 -34.98
C LEU A 16 8.61 48.52 -35.24
N PRO A 17 8.68 47.99 -36.48
CA PRO A 17 8.22 46.63 -36.75
C PRO A 17 9.14 45.56 -36.16
N GLN A 18 10.43 45.84 -36.00
CA GLN A 18 11.38 44.88 -35.42
C GLN A 18 11.25 44.75 -33.90
N LYS A 19 11.01 45.85 -33.16
CA LYS A 19 10.84 45.79 -31.70
C LYS A 19 9.50 45.18 -31.29
N ILE A 20 8.43 45.41 -32.07
CA ILE A 20 7.12 44.79 -31.84
C ILE A 20 7.19 43.28 -32.09
N SER A 21 7.93 42.84 -33.12
CA SER A 21 8.15 41.41 -33.40
C SER A 21 8.89 40.67 -32.28
N GLN A 22 9.89 41.31 -31.65
CA GLN A 22 10.57 40.72 -30.50
C GLN A 22 9.69 40.65 -29.25
N LEU A 23 8.89 41.69 -28.96
CA LEU A 23 7.95 41.69 -27.84
C LEU A 23 6.86 40.63 -28.00
N ILE A 24 6.31 40.44 -29.20
CA ILE A 24 5.32 39.40 -29.50
C ILE A 24 5.93 38.00 -29.40
N ALA A 25 7.14 37.79 -29.94
CA ALA A 25 7.85 36.52 -29.83
C ALA A 25 8.17 36.14 -28.38
N THR A 26 8.48 37.13 -27.54
CA THR A 26 8.78 36.91 -26.11
C THR A 26 7.50 36.56 -25.33
N LEU A 27 6.37 37.25 -25.61
CA LEU A 27 5.08 36.99 -24.97
C LEU A 27 4.52 35.60 -25.30
N VAL A 28 4.64 35.17 -26.56
CA VAL A 28 4.23 33.83 -27.01
C VAL A 28 5.10 32.73 -26.40
N ALA A 29 6.41 32.97 -26.22
CA ALA A 29 7.31 32.02 -25.57
C ALA A 29 6.97 31.82 -24.08
N THR A 30 6.60 32.87 -23.35
CA THR A 30 6.18 32.76 -21.94
C THR A 30 4.84 32.06 -21.74
N VAL A 31 3.87 32.24 -22.65
CA VAL A 31 2.55 31.57 -22.54
C VAL A 31 2.65 30.08 -22.90
N LEU A 32 3.50 29.69 -23.86
CA LEU A 32 3.73 28.28 -24.17
C LEU A 32 4.44 27.51 -23.04
N PHE A 33 5.36 28.16 -22.32
CA PHE A 33 6.08 27.52 -21.20
C PHE A 33 5.23 27.34 -19.93
N LEU A 34 4.14 28.11 -19.76
CA LEU A 34 3.24 28.00 -18.62
C LEU A 34 2.13 26.95 -18.80
N GLY A 35 1.93 26.41 -20.00
CA GLY A 35 0.87 25.43 -20.30
C GLY A 35 1.25 23.96 -20.10
N ILE A 36 2.54 23.63 -19.95
CA ILE A 36 3.03 22.24 -19.90
C ILE A 36 3.33 21.78 -18.46
N GLY A 37 3.12 22.67 -17.48
CA GLY A 37 3.43 22.45 -16.07
C GLY A 37 2.29 21.89 -15.23
N THR A 38 1.26 21.26 -15.81
CA THR A 38 0.31 20.47 -15.00
C THR A 38 1.01 19.20 -14.57
N ILE A 39 1.65 19.31 -13.42
CA ILE A 39 2.29 18.28 -12.61
C ILE A 39 1.34 17.07 -12.59
N PHE A 40 1.70 16.01 -13.32
CA PHE A 40 1.19 14.66 -13.05
C PHE A 40 1.74 14.27 -11.68
N LEU A 41 1.09 14.73 -10.61
CA LEU A 41 1.29 14.14 -9.31
C LEU A 41 0.69 12.72 -9.41
N PRO A 42 1.48 11.65 -9.21
CA PRO A 42 0.89 10.33 -9.09
C PRO A 42 -0.06 10.42 -7.89
N ILE A 43 -1.37 10.32 -8.16
CA ILE A 43 -2.36 10.18 -7.11
C ILE A 43 -1.96 8.88 -6.40
N PRO A 44 -1.58 8.90 -5.12
CA PRO A 44 -1.32 7.66 -4.41
C PRO A 44 -2.63 6.88 -4.41
N THR A 45 -2.69 5.82 -5.21
CA THR A 45 -3.79 4.86 -5.14
C THR A 45 -3.63 4.16 -3.81
N ALA A 46 -4.34 4.60 -2.79
CA ALA A 46 -4.49 3.85 -1.55
C ALA A 46 -5.21 2.55 -1.91
N GLN A 47 -4.44 1.48 -2.13
CA GLN A 47 -4.99 0.13 -2.20
C GLN A 47 -5.49 -0.18 -0.80
N ALA A 48 -6.80 -0.44 -0.68
CA ALA A 48 -7.37 -0.90 0.58
C ALA A 48 -6.68 -2.20 0.95
N ALA A 49 -6.11 -2.23 2.16
CA ALA A 49 -5.47 -3.42 2.68
C ALA A 49 -6.48 -4.57 2.71
N ILE A 50 -6.10 -5.73 2.16
CA ILE A 50 -6.99 -6.90 2.21
C ILE A 50 -6.89 -7.47 3.61
N VAL A 51 -8.01 -7.51 4.32
CA VAL A 51 -8.11 -8.07 5.67
C VAL A 51 -8.95 -9.34 5.62
N PHE A 52 -8.40 -10.43 6.14
CA PHE A 52 -9.14 -11.66 6.42
C PHE A 52 -8.99 -12.05 7.89
N PHE A 53 -10.01 -12.70 8.42
CA PHE A 53 -9.99 -13.28 9.76
C PHE A 53 -10.18 -14.79 9.64
N CYS A 54 -9.31 -15.57 10.29
CA CYS A 54 -9.40 -17.02 10.28
C CYS A 54 -9.70 -17.52 11.69
N ASP A 55 -10.89 -18.09 11.87
CA ASP A 55 -11.36 -18.61 13.15
C ASP A 55 -11.25 -20.13 13.22
N GLY A 56 -10.97 -20.64 14.43
CA GLY A 56 -10.85 -22.07 14.69
C GLY A 56 -10.72 -22.36 16.18
N LEU A 57 -10.40 -23.61 16.51
CA LEU A 57 -10.13 -24.04 17.88
C LEU A 57 -8.67 -24.50 17.98
N ASP A 58 -8.01 -24.22 19.10
CA ASP A 58 -6.72 -24.83 19.42
C ASP A 58 -6.89 -26.29 19.88
N TYR A 59 -5.79 -26.96 20.22
CA TYR A 59 -5.83 -28.35 20.70
C TYR A 59 -6.69 -28.54 21.97
N SER A 60 -6.78 -27.51 22.82
CA SER A 60 -7.58 -27.55 24.05
C SER A 60 -9.09 -27.30 23.81
N GLY A 61 -9.48 -26.97 22.58
CA GLY A 61 -10.82 -26.55 22.24
C GLY A 61 -11.10 -25.07 22.50
N SER A 62 -10.07 -24.28 22.80
CA SER A 62 -10.20 -22.83 23.00
C SER A 62 -10.30 -22.12 21.64
N PRO A 63 -11.30 -21.24 21.42
CA PRO A 63 -11.42 -20.53 20.17
C PRO A 63 -10.28 -19.55 19.94
N TYR A 64 -9.81 -19.47 18.70
CA TYR A 64 -8.88 -18.43 18.27
C TYR A 64 -9.40 -17.71 17.02
N GLN A 65 -8.84 -16.52 16.79
CA GLN A 65 -8.97 -15.78 15.55
C GLN A 65 -7.60 -15.26 15.13
N ALA A 66 -7.16 -15.59 13.92
CA ALA A 66 -5.94 -15.05 13.31
C ALA A 66 -6.29 -13.96 12.28
N THR A 67 -5.50 -12.89 12.23
CA THR A 67 -5.71 -11.77 11.32
C THR A 67 -4.65 -11.79 10.21
N TYR A 68 -5.12 -11.75 8.97
CA TYR A 68 -4.30 -11.62 7.78
C TYR A 68 -4.46 -10.22 7.19
N VAL A 69 -3.36 -9.52 6.99
CA VAL A 69 -3.32 -8.17 6.41
C VAL A 69 -2.24 -8.14 5.35
N ASP A 70 -2.59 -7.71 4.13
CA ASP A 70 -1.63 -7.40 3.06
C ASP A 70 -0.60 -8.49 2.75
N GLY A 71 -1.03 -9.75 2.76
CA GLY A 71 -0.14 -10.86 2.41
C GLY A 71 0.36 -11.67 3.60
N LEU A 72 0.13 -11.21 4.83
CA LEU A 72 0.77 -11.77 6.02
C LEU A 72 -0.21 -11.97 7.16
N PHE A 73 -0.05 -13.05 7.91
CA PHE A 73 -0.64 -13.17 9.23
C PHE A 73 0.13 -12.31 10.23
N THR A 74 -0.57 -11.40 10.90
CA THR A 74 0.04 -10.38 11.76
C THR A 74 -0.29 -10.57 13.23
N GLN A 75 -1.43 -11.20 13.53
CA GLN A 75 -1.91 -11.36 14.90
C GLN A 75 -2.73 -12.63 15.04
N ILE A 76 -2.73 -13.20 16.24
CA ILE A 76 -3.69 -14.21 16.68
C ILE A 76 -4.20 -13.88 18.08
N SER A 77 -5.51 -14.01 18.26
CA SER A 77 -6.21 -13.79 19.53
C SER A 77 -6.87 -15.09 19.99
N PHE A 78 -6.58 -15.52 21.21
CA PHE A 78 -7.21 -16.66 21.84
C PHE A 78 -8.28 -16.21 22.82
N THR A 79 -9.51 -16.64 22.60
CA THR A 79 -10.62 -16.41 23.51
C THR A 79 -10.49 -17.34 24.71
N ARG A 80 -10.67 -16.81 25.92
CA ARG A 80 -10.64 -17.59 27.15
C ARG A 80 -11.92 -17.36 27.95
N PRO A 81 -12.53 -18.40 28.52
CA PRO A 81 -13.63 -18.23 29.46
C PRO A 81 -13.20 -17.36 30.64
N ASP A 82 -14.01 -16.36 30.99
CA ASP A 82 -13.87 -15.52 32.19
C ASP A 82 -12.55 -14.74 32.32
N LEU A 83 -11.74 -14.69 31.28
CA LEU A 83 -10.46 -13.98 31.23
C LEU A 83 -10.37 -13.13 29.96
N PRO A 84 -9.60 -12.03 29.99
CA PRO A 84 -9.30 -11.28 28.77
C PRO A 84 -8.66 -12.19 27.70
N PRO A 85 -8.95 -11.96 26.42
CA PRO A 85 -8.29 -12.65 25.32
C PRO A 85 -6.77 -12.50 25.38
N VAL A 86 -6.06 -13.54 24.94
CA VAL A 86 -4.60 -13.47 24.78
C VAL A 86 -4.32 -13.11 23.33
N ILE A 87 -3.79 -11.91 23.12
CA ILE A 87 -3.42 -11.42 21.80
C ILE A 87 -1.91 -11.57 21.63
N THR A 88 -1.50 -12.15 20.51
CA THR A 88 -0.11 -12.45 20.16
C THR A 88 0.18 -11.90 18.78
N GLU A 89 1.27 -11.16 18.64
CA GLU A 89 1.79 -10.79 17.33
C GLU A 89 2.44 -12.00 16.65
N LEU A 90 2.16 -12.16 15.37
CA LEU A 90 2.75 -13.20 14.54
C LEU A 90 3.84 -12.61 13.66
N THR A 91 4.97 -13.29 13.61
CA THR A 91 6.09 -12.97 12.73
C THR A 91 6.26 -14.10 11.72
N TYR A 92 6.44 -13.75 10.45
CA TYR A 92 6.82 -14.72 9.43
C TYR A 92 8.16 -15.38 9.78
N ASP A 93 8.20 -16.71 9.76
CA ASP A 93 9.40 -17.49 10.07
C ASP A 93 10.02 -18.07 8.79
N THR A 94 9.27 -18.94 8.11
CA THR A 94 9.81 -19.71 6.97
C THR A 94 8.71 -20.28 6.08
N VAL A 95 9.08 -21.09 5.09
CA VAL A 95 8.18 -21.93 4.30
C VAL A 95 8.56 -23.40 4.52
N ASN A 96 7.60 -24.27 4.79
CA ASN A 96 7.88 -25.70 4.96
C ASN A 96 8.12 -26.41 3.61
N SER A 97 8.45 -27.71 3.66
CA SER A 97 8.68 -28.53 2.47
C SER A 97 7.44 -28.71 1.57
N GLN A 98 6.25 -28.36 2.05
CA GLN A 98 4.99 -28.41 1.29
C GLN A 98 4.65 -27.08 0.60
N GLY A 99 5.50 -26.05 0.79
CA GLY A 99 5.30 -24.71 0.25
C GLY A 99 4.36 -23.85 1.10
N GLU A 100 4.12 -24.22 2.36
CA GLU A 100 3.20 -23.51 3.25
C GLU A 100 3.99 -22.52 4.13
N PRO A 101 3.64 -21.23 4.09
CA PRO A 101 4.21 -20.23 4.99
C PRO A 101 3.93 -20.56 6.47
N ILE A 102 4.95 -20.39 7.30
CA ILE A 102 4.89 -20.57 8.76
C ILE A 102 5.07 -19.21 9.43
N TYR A 103 4.24 -18.94 10.42
CA TYR A 103 4.29 -17.76 11.28
C TYR A 103 4.42 -18.20 12.74
N ARG A 104 5.18 -17.46 13.53
CA ARG A 104 5.44 -17.74 14.94
C ARG A 104 5.10 -16.56 15.84
N GLY A 105 4.73 -16.87 17.08
CA GLY A 105 4.47 -15.87 18.12
C GLY A 105 4.56 -16.47 19.51
N GLY A 106 4.57 -15.64 20.55
CA GLY A 106 4.62 -16.12 21.94
C GLY A 106 3.25 -16.17 22.60
N TYR A 107 2.91 -17.27 23.26
CA TYR A 107 1.71 -17.41 24.07
C TYR A 107 2.04 -17.26 25.57
N LEU A 108 1.49 -16.22 26.21
CA LEU A 108 1.65 -15.94 27.65
C LEU A 108 3.12 -15.92 28.14
N GLY A 109 4.07 -15.65 27.25
CA GLY A 109 5.51 -15.57 27.57
C GLY A 109 6.19 -16.90 27.88
N ALA A 110 5.51 -18.04 27.71
CA ALA A 110 6.05 -19.35 28.06
C ALA A 110 5.89 -20.42 26.97
N ALA A 111 4.93 -20.27 26.06
CA ALA A 111 4.66 -21.22 24.98
C ALA A 111 4.84 -20.57 23.61
N ASP A 112 5.13 -21.39 22.60
CA ASP A 112 5.21 -20.96 21.19
C ASP A 112 3.84 -21.11 20.51
N VAL A 113 3.50 -20.19 19.63
CA VAL A 113 2.36 -20.30 18.72
C VAL A 113 2.91 -20.50 17.33
N VAL A 114 2.48 -21.56 16.65
CA VAL A 114 2.83 -21.81 15.26
C VAL A 114 1.56 -21.79 14.43
N LEU A 115 1.51 -20.89 13.44
CA LEU A 115 0.45 -20.84 12.44
C LEU A 115 1.03 -21.24 11.09
N ILE A 116 0.39 -22.20 10.42
CA ILE A 116 0.72 -22.62 9.06
C ILE A 116 -0.42 -22.21 8.14
N ASP A 117 -0.08 -21.47 7.09
CA ASP A 117 -1.00 -21.09 6.02
C ASP A 117 -1.09 -22.20 4.95
N LEU A 118 -2.19 -22.94 4.96
CA LEU A 118 -2.42 -24.05 4.04
C LEU A 118 -2.79 -23.60 2.62
N SER A 119 -3.05 -22.30 2.43
CA SER A 119 -3.31 -21.70 1.11
C SER A 119 -2.02 -21.40 0.33
N LYS A 120 -0.85 -21.58 0.95
CA LYS A 120 0.48 -21.35 0.35
C LYS A 120 0.72 -19.89 -0.02
N GLY A 121 0.27 -18.96 0.83
CA GLY A 121 0.40 -17.52 0.62
C GLY A 121 -0.68 -16.90 -0.26
N ASN A 122 -1.73 -17.67 -0.62
CA ASN A 122 -2.84 -17.18 -1.45
C ASN A 122 -4.15 -17.20 -0.66
N VAL A 123 -4.15 -16.52 0.49
CA VAL A 123 -5.29 -16.46 1.40
C VAL A 123 -6.47 -15.75 0.73
N LYS A 124 -7.63 -16.42 0.79
CA LYS A 124 -8.93 -15.99 0.27
C LYS A 124 -10.04 -16.58 1.16
N PRO A 125 -11.29 -16.10 1.06
CA PRO A 125 -12.41 -16.71 1.79
C PRO A 125 -12.48 -18.23 1.55
N GLY A 126 -12.62 -18.99 2.64
CA GLY A 126 -12.57 -20.45 2.65
C GLY A 126 -11.17 -21.07 2.70
N SER A 127 -10.10 -20.28 2.75
CA SER A 127 -8.75 -20.80 2.98
C SER A 127 -8.62 -21.37 4.38
N GLU A 128 -7.67 -22.30 4.56
CA GLU A 128 -7.47 -22.98 5.83
C GLU A 128 -6.13 -22.61 6.47
N VAL A 129 -6.11 -22.60 7.80
CA VAL A 129 -4.90 -22.48 8.61
C VAL A 129 -4.81 -23.63 9.61
N SER A 130 -3.59 -24.01 9.97
CA SER A 130 -3.31 -24.91 11.08
C SER A 130 -2.60 -24.16 12.18
N VAL A 131 -3.13 -24.20 13.40
CA VAL A 131 -2.53 -23.53 14.56
C VAL A 131 -2.15 -24.56 15.61
N ALA A 132 -0.97 -24.41 16.20
CA ALA A 132 -0.54 -25.09 17.40
C ALA A 132 -0.10 -24.10 18.48
N VAL A 133 -0.36 -24.46 19.72
CA VAL A 133 0.22 -23.81 20.91
C VAL A 133 1.10 -24.86 21.59
N ASP A 134 2.37 -24.54 21.80
CA ASP A 134 3.39 -25.43 22.36
C ASP A 134 3.48 -26.79 21.64
N ASN A 135 3.45 -26.74 20.29
CA ASN A 135 3.45 -27.91 19.41
C ASN A 135 2.24 -28.86 19.58
N LEU A 136 1.20 -28.46 20.31
CA LEU A 136 -0.06 -29.19 20.39
C LEU A 136 -0.97 -28.77 19.22
N TRP A 137 -1.08 -29.66 18.24
CA TRP A 137 -1.84 -29.44 17.02
C TRP A 137 -3.29 -29.91 17.18
N ASN A 138 -4.24 -29.07 16.78
CA ASN A 138 -5.62 -29.52 16.58
C ASN A 138 -5.74 -30.29 15.25
N SER A 139 -6.56 -31.35 15.24
CA SER A 139 -6.96 -32.04 14.01
C SER A 139 -7.88 -31.19 13.12
N GLN A 140 -8.60 -30.24 13.70
CA GLN A 140 -9.45 -29.29 12.97
C GLN A 140 -8.63 -28.10 12.47
N ARG A 141 -9.00 -27.57 11.31
CA ARG A 141 -8.38 -26.37 10.72
C ARG A 141 -9.21 -25.13 11.03
N GLY A 142 -8.55 -23.98 11.09
CA GLY A 142 -9.24 -22.70 11.08
C GLY A 142 -9.61 -22.31 9.66
N ILE A 143 -10.74 -21.62 9.48
CA ILE A 143 -11.26 -21.21 8.17
C ILE A 143 -11.23 -19.69 8.06
N CYS A 144 -10.71 -19.17 6.95
CA CYS A 144 -10.59 -17.75 6.70
C CYS A 144 -11.84 -17.15 6.05
N GLY A 145 -12.27 -15.99 6.53
CA GLY A 145 -13.37 -15.17 6.00
C GLY A 145 -13.02 -13.68 5.98
N ILE A 146 -13.98 -12.85 5.57
CA ILE A 146 -13.89 -11.38 5.58
C ILE A 146 -14.59 -10.86 6.84
#